data_AF-B3E818-F1
#
_entry.id   AF-B3E818-F1
#
_cell.length_a   1.000
_cell.length_b   1.000
_cell.length_c   1.000
_cell.angle_alpha   90.00
_cell.angle_beta   90.00
_cell.angle_gamma   90.00
#
_symmetry.space_group_name_H-M   'P 1'
#
loop_
_entity.id
_entity.type
_entity.pdbx_description
1 polymer ?
#
loop_
_entity_poly.entity_id
_entity_poly.type
_entity_poly.pdbx_seq_one_letter_code
_entity_poly.pdbx_strand_id
1 'polypeptide(L)'
;MTMTDYFFSFSCFAILGWLLEVVYRSSRGGRFVNPGLLKGPYLMLYGTGALILMVATALLQTLAAGFAVKALVYFVATTGLELLSGVIAQRLFHAHLWDYSDERFHYKGHICLKFSLYWVALAFAFEYLVVPPYRVLLGQLPPVVKSAFAGVVLSFMLVDLLTTVVRTFFRMTKEERAQADLEFRDAAAPVLALPDVARLSQYPHHRGKTRLDHVKEVAYLSFLLGRRLSLDGEAIIRGALLHDLFFYDWLREGPRLHGFRHHTIALNNARRITDLSQKEEDIIKKHMWPLTLVPPRYPESLIVSLVDTCCSTRDYLPLNKKRETGKTTDRYDGPAAGEKLI
;
A
#
# COMPACT_ATOMS: atom_id res chain seq x y z
N MET A 1 -25.39 2.78 -22.77
CA MET A 1 -24.30 1.95 -22.22
C MET A 1 -24.71 1.46 -20.85
N THR A 2 -24.47 0.18 -20.57
CA THR A 2 -24.70 -0.44 -19.25
C THR A 2 -23.53 -0.15 -18.30
N MET A 3 -23.68 -0.41 -17.00
CA MET A 3 -22.56 -0.29 -16.05
C MET A 3 -21.38 -1.18 -16.43
N THR A 4 -21.64 -2.40 -16.90
CA THR A 4 -20.62 -3.32 -17.39
C THR A 4 -19.83 -2.74 -18.57
N ASP A 5 -20.49 -1.99 -19.46
CA ASP A 5 -19.82 -1.35 -20.58
C ASP A 5 -18.81 -0.27 -20.12
N TYR A 6 -19.15 0.49 -19.07
CA TYR A 6 -18.25 1.49 -18.51
C TYR A 6 -17.02 0.84 -17.86
N PHE A 7 -17.20 -0.20 -17.03
CA PHE A 7 -16.07 -0.89 -16.40
C PHE A 7 -15.16 -1.58 -17.43
N PHE A 8 -15.74 -2.19 -18.46
CA PHE A 8 -14.99 -2.77 -19.56
C PHE A 8 -14.22 -1.71 -20.34
N SER A 9 -14.87 -0.59 -20.69
CA SER A 9 -14.24 0.51 -21.42
C SER A 9 -13.08 1.14 -20.64
N PHE A 10 -13.28 1.40 -19.35
CA PHE A 10 -12.21 1.88 -18.48
C PHE A 10 -11.01 0.93 -18.49
N SER A 11 -11.26 -0.37 -18.30
CA SER A 11 -10.21 -1.39 -18.21
C SER A 11 -9.45 -1.53 -19.54
N CYS A 12 -10.17 -1.56 -20.66
CA CYS A 12 -9.61 -1.67 -22.00
C CYS A 12 -8.74 -0.45 -22.33
N PHE A 13 -9.26 0.76 -22.16
CA PHE A 13 -8.51 1.99 -22.48
C PHE A 13 -7.38 2.27 -21.50
N ALA A 14 -7.46 1.81 -20.25
CA ALA A 14 -6.33 1.88 -19.33
C ALA A 14 -5.15 1.03 -19.83
N ILE A 15 -5.40 -0.17 -20.36
CA ILE A 15 -4.35 -1.05 -20.93
C ILE A 15 -3.85 -0.49 -22.26
N LEU A 16 -4.74 -0.09 -23.17
CA LEU A 16 -4.35 0.48 -24.46
C LEU A 16 -3.54 1.77 -24.31
N GLY A 17 -3.95 2.63 -23.38
CA GLY A 17 -3.21 3.85 -23.04
C GLY A 17 -1.83 3.56 -22.47
N TRP A 18 -1.73 2.56 -21.59
CA TRP A 18 -0.43 2.09 -21.09
C TRP A 18 0.47 1.58 -22.22
N LEU A 19 -0.07 0.75 -23.13
CA LEU A 19 0.69 0.24 -24.28
C LEU A 19 1.21 1.39 -25.16
N LEU A 20 0.34 2.36 -25.47
CA LEU A 20 0.70 3.52 -26.28
C LEU A 20 1.86 4.31 -25.64
N GLU A 21 1.75 4.62 -24.35
CA GLU A 21 2.76 5.40 -23.62
C GLU A 21 4.05 4.61 -23.41
N VAL A 22 3.98 3.30 -23.12
CA VAL A 22 5.17 2.45 -23.03
C VAL A 22 5.92 2.44 -24.35
N VAL A 23 5.23 2.25 -25.48
CA VAL A 23 5.86 2.25 -26.81
C VAL A 23 6.48 3.62 -27.10
N TYR A 24 5.75 4.70 -26.86
CA TYR A 24 6.24 6.06 -27.09
C TYR A 24 7.49 6.39 -26.25
N ARG A 25 7.45 6.15 -24.93
CA ARG A 25 8.57 6.47 -24.03
C ARG A 25 9.75 5.50 -24.20
N SER A 26 9.47 4.22 -24.42
CA SER A 26 10.55 3.22 -24.55
C SER A 26 11.30 3.34 -25.87
N SER A 27 10.60 3.69 -26.96
CA SER A 27 11.25 3.94 -28.25
C SER A 27 12.15 5.19 -28.22
N ARG A 28 11.72 6.26 -27.55
CA ARG A 28 12.58 7.45 -27.34
C ARG A 28 13.73 7.21 -26.37
N GLY A 29 13.53 6.41 -25.34
CA GLY A 29 14.49 6.20 -24.26
C GLY A 29 15.47 5.05 -24.45
N GLY A 30 15.28 4.21 -25.47
CA GLY A 30 16.10 3.02 -25.71
C GLY A 30 16.03 1.95 -24.60
N ARG A 31 15.07 2.09 -23.67
CA ARG A 31 14.86 1.20 -22.52
C ARG A 31 13.40 1.14 -22.17
N PHE A 32 12.97 0.08 -21.52
CA PHE A 32 11.60 -0.04 -21.03
C PHE A 32 11.30 1.05 -19.98
N VAL A 33 10.28 1.86 -20.22
CA VAL A 33 9.81 2.90 -19.30
C VAL A 33 8.33 2.65 -18.99
N ASN A 34 8.02 2.36 -17.73
CA ASN A 34 6.63 2.34 -17.27
C ASN A 34 6.14 3.79 -17.07
N PRO A 35 5.10 4.25 -17.80
CA PRO A 35 4.62 5.63 -17.76
C PRO A 35 3.75 5.96 -16.54
N GLY A 36 3.17 4.94 -15.90
CA GLY A 36 2.15 5.11 -14.88
C GLY A 36 2.69 5.20 -13.45
N LEU A 37 1.80 5.60 -12.54
CA LEU A 37 2.04 5.53 -11.10
C LEU A 37 2.12 4.07 -10.61
N LEU A 38 1.32 3.20 -11.21
CA LEU A 38 1.19 1.79 -10.86
C LEU A 38 2.21 0.94 -11.61
N LYS A 39 2.56 -0.23 -11.06
CA LYS A 39 3.56 -1.14 -11.65
C LYS A 39 2.98 -1.98 -12.79
N GLY A 40 1.69 -2.27 -12.76
CA GLY A 40 1.01 -3.11 -13.73
C GLY A 40 0.78 -2.43 -15.09
N PRO A 41 0.30 -3.20 -16.08
CA PRO A 41 0.15 -2.76 -17.47
C PRO A 41 -1.12 -1.94 -17.71
N TYR A 42 -1.32 -0.89 -16.91
CA TYR A 42 -2.49 -0.04 -17.00
C TYR A 42 -2.18 1.40 -16.61
N LEU A 43 -2.82 2.33 -17.29
CA LEU A 43 -2.70 3.75 -17.06
C LEU A 43 -4.08 4.31 -16.77
N MET A 44 -4.39 4.47 -15.48
CA MET A 44 -5.70 4.94 -15.00
C MET A 44 -6.14 6.23 -15.69
N LEU A 45 -5.19 7.14 -15.96
CA LEU A 45 -5.41 8.40 -16.68
C LEU A 45 -6.13 8.19 -18.01
N TYR A 46 -5.70 7.20 -18.81
CA TYR A 46 -6.30 6.93 -20.12
C TYR A 46 -7.65 6.24 -20.02
N GLY A 47 -7.81 5.32 -19.06
CA GLY A 47 -9.11 4.71 -18.77
C GLY A 47 -10.16 5.75 -18.38
N THR A 48 -9.80 6.66 -17.46
CA THR A 48 -10.66 7.78 -17.04
C THR A 48 -10.90 8.76 -18.19
N GLY A 49 -9.86 9.14 -18.93
CA GLY A 49 -9.96 10.05 -20.07
C GLY A 49 -10.89 9.53 -21.16
N ALA A 50 -10.77 8.24 -21.51
CA ALA A 50 -11.66 7.61 -22.47
C ALA A 50 -13.12 7.63 -22.01
N LEU A 51 -13.41 7.33 -20.74
CA LEU A 51 -14.78 7.41 -20.22
C LEU A 51 -15.34 8.83 -20.27
N ILE A 52 -14.56 9.83 -19.85
CA ILE A 52 -14.96 11.23 -19.91
C ILE A 52 -15.27 11.64 -21.35
N LEU A 53 -14.39 11.30 -22.30
CA LEU A 53 -14.60 11.59 -23.72
C LEU A 53 -15.78 10.82 -24.31
N MET A 54 -16.02 9.56 -23.94
CA MET A 54 -17.19 8.80 -24.38
C MET A 54 -18.51 9.42 -23.90
N VAL A 55 -18.54 9.92 -22.67
CA VAL A 55 -19.73 10.63 -22.13
C VAL A 55 -19.86 12.00 -22.80
N ALA A 56 -18.77 12.76 -22.90
CA ALA A 56 -18.77 14.07 -23.54
C ALA A 56 -19.22 13.99 -25.01
N THR A 57 -18.68 13.05 -25.79
CA THR A 57 -19.09 12.81 -27.19
C THR A 57 -20.56 12.47 -27.30
N ALA A 58 -21.10 11.61 -26.43
CA ALA A 58 -22.52 11.27 -26.41
C ALA A 58 -23.40 12.50 -26.13
N LEU A 59 -23.06 13.30 -25.12
CA LEU A 59 -23.79 14.53 -24.77
C LEU A 59 -23.72 15.57 -25.88
N LEU A 60 -22.53 15.82 -26.43
CA LEU A 60 -22.31 16.78 -27.52
C LEU A 60 -23.04 16.39 -28.81
N GLN A 61 -23.15 15.08 -29.08
CA GLN A 61 -23.98 14.55 -30.18
C GLN A 61 -25.46 14.81 -29.95
N THR A 62 -25.98 14.55 -28.74
CA THR A 62 -27.39 14.84 -28.39
C THR A 62 -27.71 16.33 -28.49
N LEU A 63 -26.77 17.21 -28.14
CA LEU A 63 -26.93 18.67 -28.22
C LEU A 63 -26.66 19.25 -29.61
N ALA A 64 -26.33 18.43 -30.62
CA ALA A 64 -25.92 18.87 -31.96
C ALA A 64 -24.81 19.94 -31.92
N ALA A 65 -23.86 19.81 -30.98
CA ALA A 65 -22.85 20.82 -30.72
C ALA A 65 -21.88 20.97 -31.92
N GLY A 66 -21.63 22.21 -32.31
CA GLY A 66 -20.66 22.55 -33.35
C GLY A 66 -19.21 22.29 -32.95
N PHE A 67 -18.32 22.30 -33.95
CA PHE A 67 -16.90 21.98 -33.80
C PHE A 67 -16.21 22.78 -32.67
N ALA A 68 -16.45 24.09 -32.59
CA ALA A 68 -15.82 24.96 -31.59
C ALA A 68 -16.19 24.57 -30.15
N VAL A 69 -17.46 24.21 -29.90
CA VAL A 69 -17.93 23.77 -28.57
C VAL A 69 -17.29 22.45 -28.21
N LYS A 70 -17.21 21.50 -29.15
CA LYS A 70 -16.52 20.22 -28.93
C LYS A 70 -15.05 20.42 -28.57
N ALA A 71 -14.34 21.26 -29.33
CA ALA A 71 -12.94 21.56 -29.09
C ALA A 71 -12.72 22.15 -27.69
N LEU A 72 -13.58 23.08 -27.25
CA LEU A 72 -13.53 23.66 -25.91
C LEU A 72 -13.78 22.61 -24.82
N VAL A 73 -14.80 21.77 -24.98
CA VAL A 73 -15.11 20.72 -24.01
C VAL A 73 -13.97 19.69 -23.92
N TYR A 74 -13.40 19.27 -25.05
CA TYR A 74 -12.24 18.37 -25.08
C TYR A 74 -11.01 19.00 -24.46
N PHE A 75 -10.77 20.29 -24.70
CA PHE A 75 -9.68 21.03 -24.09
C PHE A 75 -9.79 21.03 -22.56
N VAL A 76 -10.96 21.42 -22.04
CA VAL A 76 -11.22 21.47 -20.59
C VAL A 76 -11.15 20.08 -19.97
N ALA A 77 -11.76 19.08 -20.60
CA ALA A 77 -11.79 17.71 -20.08
C ALA A 77 -10.40 17.09 -20.01
N THR A 78 -9.63 17.13 -21.10
CA THR A 78 -8.32 16.48 -21.18
C THR A 78 -7.26 17.23 -20.37
N THR A 79 -7.18 18.56 -20.51
CA THR A 79 -6.22 19.38 -19.75
C THR A 79 -6.55 19.39 -18.26
N GLY A 80 -7.83 19.43 -17.90
CA GLY A 80 -8.27 19.36 -16.50
C GLY A 80 -7.92 18.01 -15.88
N LEU A 81 -8.12 16.91 -16.60
CA LEU A 81 -7.73 15.57 -16.15
C LEU A 81 -6.21 15.44 -15.99
N GLU A 82 -5.43 15.96 -16.93
CA GLU A 82 -3.96 15.98 -16.86
C GLU A 82 -3.50 16.77 -15.64
N LEU A 83 -3.99 18.00 -15.46
CA LEU A 83 -3.65 18.84 -14.31
C LEU A 83 -4.00 18.16 -12.98
N LEU A 84 -5.22 17.63 -12.86
CA LEU A 84 -5.68 16.97 -11.64
C LEU A 84 -4.79 15.75 -11.32
N SER A 85 -4.51 14.93 -12.32
CA SER A 85 -3.71 13.72 -12.15
C SER A 85 -2.25 14.04 -11.80
N GLY A 86 -1.66 15.07 -12.43
CA GLY A 86 -0.33 15.55 -12.11
C GLY A 86 -0.22 16.09 -10.68
N VAL A 87 -1.21 16.86 -10.23
CA VAL A 87 -1.26 17.39 -8.86
C VAL A 87 -1.44 16.27 -7.83
N ILE A 88 -2.32 15.30 -8.09
CA ILE A 88 -2.53 14.13 -7.21
C ILE A 88 -1.24 13.31 -7.11
N ALA A 89 -0.58 13.02 -8.23
CA ALA A 89 0.66 12.25 -8.25
C ALA A 89 1.78 12.96 -7.46
N GLN A 90 1.92 14.28 -7.60
CA GLN A 90 2.93 15.03 -6.88
C GLN A 90 2.63 15.14 -5.39
N ARG A 91 1.38 15.46 -5.00
CA ARG A 91 1.03 15.70 -3.59
C ARG A 91 0.89 14.45 -2.76
N LEU A 92 0.26 13.40 -3.31
CA LEU A 92 -0.03 12.19 -2.55
C LEU A 92 1.06 11.13 -2.70
N PHE A 93 1.74 11.07 -3.85
CA PHE A 93 2.71 10.02 -4.14
C PHE A 93 4.15 10.55 -4.29
N HIS A 94 4.35 11.87 -4.23
CA HIS A 94 5.64 12.52 -4.48
C HIS A 94 6.30 12.02 -5.77
N ALA A 95 5.48 11.81 -6.80
CA ALA A 95 5.87 11.26 -8.09
C ALA A 95 5.63 12.29 -9.19
N HIS A 96 6.61 12.43 -10.08
CA HIS A 96 6.49 13.24 -11.29
C HIS A 96 6.29 12.30 -12.48
N LEU A 97 5.05 12.21 -12.98
CA LEU A 97 4.70 11.32 -14.11
C LEU A 97 5.13 11.89 -15.48
N TRP A 98 5.20 13.22 -15.55
CA TRP A 98 5.72 14.02 -16.65
C TRP A 98 6.17 15.38 -16.11
N ASP A 99 6.95 16.12 -16.90
CA ASP A 99 7.40 17.46 -16.58
C ASP A 99 7.42 18.32 -17.85
N TYR A 100 6.62 19.39 -17.84
CA TYR A 100 6.53 20.37 -18.93
C TYR A 100 7.18 21.71 -18.56
N SER A 101 8.09 21.74 -17.57
CA SER A 101 8.74 22.98 -17.13
C SER A 101 9.55 23.69 -18.22
N ASP A 102 10.01 22.95 -19.23
CA ASP A 102 10.76 23.49 -20.37
C ASP A 102 9.85 23.99 -21.52
N GLU A 103 8.53 23.83 -21.42
CA GLU A 103 7.58 24.20 -22.48
C GLU A 103 6.96 25.58 -22.24
N ARG A 104 6.65 26.30 -23.34
CA ARG A 104 6.00 27.62 -23.25
C ARG A 104 4.56 27.50 -22.74
N PHE A 105 4.12 28.50 -21.98
CA PHE A 105 2.78 28.55 -21.35
C PHE A 105 2.47 27.32 -20.48
N HIS A 106 3.48 26.83 -19.76
CA HIS A 106 3.30 25.78 -18.76
C HIS A 106 2.71 26.32 -17.45
N TYR A 107 2.03 25.47 -16.70
CA TYR A 107 1.58 25.75 -15.33
C TYR A 107 2.19 24.74 -14.37
N LYS A 108 3.15 25.20 -13.55
CA LYS A 108 3.89 24.39 -12.54
C LYS A 108 4.47 23.06 -13.08
N GLY A 109 4.73 23.01 -14.39
CA GLY A 109 5.21 21.79 -15.07
C GLY A 109 4.16 20.69 -15.24
N HIS A 110 2.91 20.88 -14.80
CA HIS A 110 1.86 19.86 -14.89
C HIS A 110 1.12 19.84 -16.23
N ILE A 111 0.87 21.01 -16.81
CA ILE A 111 0.21 21.16 -18.10
C ILE A 111 0.93 22.25 -18.90
N CYS A 112 0.83 22.21 -20.22
CA CYS A 112 1.19 23.34 -21.06
C CYS A 112 0.29 23.39 -22.30
N LEU A 113 0.18 24.59 -22.90
CA LEU A 113 -0.73 24.82 -24.03
C LEU A 113 -0.46 23.87 -25.22
N LYS A 114 0.81 23.58 -25.51
CA LYS A 114 1.21 22.69 -26.62
C LYS A 114 0.61 21.29 -26.47
N PHE A 115 0.78 20.65 -25.32
CA PHE A 115 0.24 19.31 -25.08
C PHE A 115 -1.28 19.32 -24.94
N SER A 116 -1.87 20.38 -24.36
CA SER A 116 -3.34 20.56 -24.36
C SER A 116 -3.93 20.56 -25.77
N LEU A 117 -3.26 21.19 -26.75
CA LEU A 117 -3.71 21.15 -28.15
C LEU A 117 -3.56 19.76 -28.78
N TYR A 118 -2.49 19.03 -28.46
CA TYR A 118 -2.34 17.63 -28.88
C TYR A 118 -3.45 16.75 -28.31
N TRP A 119 -3.82 16.96 -27.04
CA TRP A 119 -4.91 16.22 -26.42
C TRP A 119 -6.28 16.52 -27.05
N VAL A 120 -6.54 17.76 -27.47
CA VAL A 120 -7.76 18.10 -28.23
C VAL A 120 -7.79 17.38 -29.58
N ALA A 121 -6.67 17.40 -30.32
CA ALA A 121 -6.58 16.69 -31.60
C ALA A 121 -6.78 15.17 -31.40
N LEU A 122 -6.18 14.60 -30.36
CA LEU A 122 -6.35 13.18 -30.02
C LEU A 122 -7.79 12.87 -29.57
N ALA A 123 -8.47 13.78 -28.89
CA ALA A 123 -9.88 13.62 -28.50
C ALA A 123 -10.80 13.57 -29.72
N PHE A 124 -10.54 14.40 -30.75
CA PHE A 124 -11.24 14.29 -32.03
C PHE A 124 -10.92 12.99 -32.77
N ALA A 125 -9.65 12.58 -32.80
CA ALA A 125 -9.27 11.28 -33.35
C ALA A 125 -9.96 10.12 -32.60
N PHE A 126 -10.07 10.23 -31.28
CA PHE A 126 -10.80 9.28 -30.45
C PHE A 126 -12.30 9.24 -30.83
N GLU A 127 -12.96 10.39 -30.93
CA GLU A 127 -14.38 10.48 -31.34
C GLU A 127 -14.63 9.88 -32.73
N TYR A 128 -13.82 10.23 -33.72
CA TYR A 128 -14.13 9.91 -35.12
C TYR A 128 -13.50 8.60 -35.60
N LEU A 129 -12.36 8.19 -35.04
CA LEU A 129 -11.63 7.00 -35.49
C LEU A 129 -11.76 5.83 -34.52
N VAL A 130 -11.78 6.08 -33.21
CA VAL A 130 -11.76 5.02 -32.19
C VAL A 130 -13.17 4.62 -31.75
N VAL A 131 -14.02 5.60 -31.43
CA VAL A 131 -15.36 5.34 -30.86
C VAL A 131 -16.26 4.52 -31.80
N PRO A 132 -16.33 4.75 -33.13
CA PRO A 132 -17.21 3.98 -34.00
C PRO A 132 -16.89 2.47 -34.04
N PRO A 133 -15.65 2.02 -34.37
CA PRO A 133 -15.33 0.59 -34.33
C PRO A 133 -15.38 0.03 -32.91
N TYR A 134 -15.03 0.82 -31.89
CA TYR A 134 -15.12 0.38 -30.50
C TYR A 134 -16.55 0.09 -30.05
N ARG A 135 -17.53 0.92 -30.46
CA ARG A 135 -18.95 0.68 -30.15
C ARG A 135 -19.47 -0.61 -30.78
N VAL A 136 -19.02 -0.96 -31.99
CA VAL A 136 -19.34 -2.23 -32.65
C VAL A 136 -18.78 -3.40 -31.85
N LEU A 137 -17.49 -3.35 -31.50
CA LEU A 137 -16.84 -4.36 -30.65
C LEU A 137 -17.59 -4.54 -29.33
N LEU A 138 -17.92 -3.45 -28.65
CA LEU A 138 -18.60 -3.45 -27.37
C LEU A 138 -20.00 -4.10 -27.43
N GLY A 139 -20.71 -3.92 -28.55
CA GLY A 139 -22.02 -4.54 -28.81
C GLY A 139 -21.94 -6.03 -29.15
N GLN A 140 -20.83 -6.49 -29.73
CA GLN A 140 -20.61 -7.90 -30.07
C GLN A 140 -20.19 -8.75 -28.87
N LEU A 141 -19.61 -8.14 -27.84
CA LEU A 141 -19.13 -8.87 -26.66
C LEU A 141 -20.27 -9.21 -25.68
N PRO A 142 -20.40 -10.49 -25.28
CA PRO A 142 -21.36 -10.88 -24.25
C PRO A 142 -21.09 -10.16 -22.91
N PRO A 143 -22.14 -9.82 -22.13
CA PRO A 143 -21.98 -9.18 -20.83
C PRO A 143 -21.05 -9.93 -19.87
N VAL A 144 -21.07 -11.27 -19.90
CA VAL A 144 -20.19 -12.12 -19.07
C VAL A 144 -18.71 -11.88 -19.39
N VAL A 145 -18.35 -11.81 -20.67
CA VAL A 145 -16.97 -11.55 -21.09
C VAL A 145 -16.52 -10.17 -20.64
N LYS A 146 -17.37 -9.16 -20.81
CA LYS A 146 -17.09 -7.79 -20.39
C LYS A 146 -16.87 -7.69 -18.88
N SER A 147 -17.78 -8.27 -18.09
CA SER A 147 -17.69 -8.28 -16.63
C SER A 147 -16.49 -9.07 -16.12
N ALA A 148 -16.20 -10.25 -16.70
CA ALA A 148 -15.05 -11.06 -16.30
C ALA A 148 -13.72 -10.33 -16.59
N PHE A 149 -13.57 -9.80 -17.80
CA PHE A 149 -12.39 -9.02 -18.18
C PHE A 149 -12.18 -7.81 -17.26
N ALA A 150 -13.23 -6.99 -17.11
CA ALA A 150 -13.16 -5.81 -16.25
C ALA A 150 -12.86 -6.18 -14.80
N GLY A 151 -13.53 -7.22 -14.27
CA GLY A 151 -13.32 -7.69 -12.90
C GLY A 151 -11.89 -8.11 -12.62
N VAL A 152 -11.27 -8.86 -13.54
CA VAL A 152 -9.85 -9.27 -13.42
C VAL A 152 -8.93 -8.05 -13.45
N VAL A 153 -9.05 -7.18 -14.45
CA VAL A 153 -8.18 -6.02 -14.62
C VAL A 153 -8.31 -5.05 -13.44
N LEU A 154 -9.54 -4.74 -13.03
CA LEU A 154 -9.81 -3.86 -11.90
C LEU A 154 -9.31 -4.44 -10.57
N SER A 155 -9.39 -5.77 -10.38
CA SER A 155 -8.86 -6.40 -9.17
C SER A 155 -7.33 -6.27 -9.09
N PHE A 156 -6.61 -6.55 -10.18
CA PHE A 156 -5.16 -6.35 -10.22
C PHE A 156 -4.79 -4.89 -10.04
N MET A 157 -5.51 -3.97 -10.70
CA MET A 157 -5.30 -2.53 -10.57
C MET A 157 -5.54 -2.03 -9.15
N LEU A 158 -6.58 -2.53 -8.48
CA LEU A 158 -6.89 -2.19 -7.10
C LEU A 158 -5.78 -2.67 -6.16
N VAL A 159 -5.33 -3.91 -6.29
CA VAL A 159 -4.23 -4.45 -5.46
C VAL A 159 -2.96 -3.62 -5.65
N ASP A 160 -2.59 -3.29 -6.89
CA ASP A 160 -1.39 -2.49 -7.16
C ASP A 160 -1.52 -1.05 -6.62
N LEU A 161 -2.69 -0.42 -6.79
CA LEU A 161 -2.99 0.88 -6.21
C LEU A 161 -2.86 0.85 -4.68
N LEU A 162 -3.46 -0.15 -4.02
CA LEU A 162 -3.37 -0.32 -2.57
C LEU A 162 -1.92 -0.51 -2.12
N THR A 163 -1.15 -1.35 -2.81
CA THR A 163 0.27 -1.55 -2.46
C THR A 163 1.09 -0.27 -2.67
N THR A 164 0.77 0.53 -3.68
CA THR A 164 1.43 1.80 -3.96
C THR A 164 1.09 2.85 -2.91
N VAL A 165 -0.18 2.95 -2.50
CA VAL A 165 -0.64 3.82 -1.41
C VAL A 165 0.03 3.42 -0.10
N VAL A 166 -0.01 2.15 0.28
CA VAL A 166 0.63 1.62 1.49
C VAL A 166 2.13 1.92 1.49
N ARG A 167 2.85 1.58 0.42
CA ARG A 167 4.29 1.83 0.31
C ARG A 167 4.63 3.31 0.44
N THR A 168 3.81 4.19 -0.12
CA THR A 168 4.04 5.64 -0.07
C THR A 168 3.71 6.18 1.33
N PHE A 169 2.64 5.70 1.95
CA PHE A 169 2.25 6.07 3.31
C PHE A 169 3.34 5.71 4.33
N PHE A 170 3.94 4.53 4.20
CA PHE A 170 5.06 4.04 5.02
C PHE A 170 6.44 4.47 4.51
N ARG A 171 6.53 5.33 3.50
CA ARG A 171 7.82 5.82 3.02
C ARG A 171 8.41 6.75 4.08
N MET A 172 9.55 6.33 4.62
CA MET A 172 10.34 7.10 5.60
C MET A 172 11.68 7.51 4.99
N THR A 173 12.17 8.69 5.33
CA THR A 173 13.56 9.08 5.06
C THR A 173 14.51 8.23 5.90
N LYS A 174 15.81 8.23 5.54
CA LYS A 174 16.83 7.53 6.34
C LYS A 174 16.90 8.08 7.76
N GLU A 175 16.75 9.40 7.92
CA GLU A 175 16.77 10.10 9.19
C GLU A 175 15.53 9.77 10.03
N GLU A 176 14.34 9.82 9.44
CA GLU A 176 13.10 9.42 10.11
C GLU A 176 13.16 7.97 10.59
N ARG A 177 13.75 7.08 9.78
CA ARG A 177 13.92 5.67 10.13
C ARG A 177 14.93 5.49 11.26
N ALA A 178 16.06 6.18 11.22
CA ALA A 178 17.05 6.11 12.30
C ALA A 178 16.46 6.60 13.62
N GLN A 179 15.68 7.69 13.59
CA GLN A 179 14.98 8.21 14.75
C GLN A 179 13.92 7.21 15.28
N ALA A 180 13.18 6.55 14.40
CA ALA A 180 12.24 5.49 14.78
C ALA A 180 12.93 4.28 15.41
N ASP A 181 14.07 3.88 14.87
CA ASP A 181 14.85 2.77 15.42
C ASP A 181 15.39 3.09 16.82
N LEU A 182 15.79 4.34 17.08
CA LEU A 182 16.20 4.79 18.41
C LEU A 182 15.04 4.79 19.40
N GLU A 183 13.92 5.45 19.06
CA GLU A 183 12.72 5.46 19.91
C GLU A 183 12.21 4.06 20.23
N PHE A 184 12.19 3.17 19.24
CA PHE A 184 11.79 1.79 19.45
C PHE A 184 12.72 1.08 20.41
N ARG A 185 14.04 1.23 20.25
CA ARG A 185 15.04 0.59 21.12
C ARG A 185 14.90 1.08 22.56
N ASP A 186 14.77 2.38 22.76
CA ASP A 186 14.70 2.99 24.10
C ASP A 186 13.45 2.52 24.85
N ALA A 187 12.30 2.48 24.19
CA ALA A 187 11.05 2.00 24.79
C ALA A 187 10.99 0.47 24.94
N ALA A 188 11.59 -0.30 24.01
CA ALA A 188 11.57 -1.76 24.05
C ALA A 188 12.57 -2.35 25.04
N ALA A 189 13.72 -1.71 25.25
CA ALA A 189 14.81 -2.26 26.06
C ALA A 189 14.40 -2.66 27.49
N PRO A 190 13.64 -1.85 28.26
CA PRO A 190 13.20 -2.23 29.60
C PRO A 190 12.31 -3.48 29.61
N VAL A 191 11.42 -3.62 28.63
CA VAL A 191 10.50 -4.76 28.54
C VAL A 191 11.24 -6.02 28.08
N LEU A 192 12.13 -5.89 27.10
CA LEU A 192 12.95 -7.00 26.59
C LEU A 192 13.94 -7.53 27.63
N ALA A 193 14.35 -6.71 28.60
CA ALA A 193 15.21 -7.11 29.71
C ALA A 193 14.48 -7.95 30.77
N LEU A 194 13.14 -7.99 30.77
CA LEU A 194 12.38 -8.81 31.71
C LEU A 194 12.66 -10.30 31.46
N PRO A 195 13.02 -11.10 32.50
CA PRO A 195 13.40 -12.50 32.31
C PRO A 195 12.34 -13.34 31.59
N ASP A 196 11.07 -13.10 31.90
CA ASP A 196 9.94 -13.80 31.30
C ASP A 196 9.75 -13.45 29.82
N VAL A 197 10.01 -12.20 29.42
CA VAL A 197 9.98 -11.79 28.00
C VAL A 197 11.18 -12.38 27.26
N ALA A 198 12.39 -12.29 27.83
CA ALA A 198 13.60 -12.89 27.25
C ALA A 198 13.46 -14.42 27.08
N ARG A 199 12.76 -15.10 28.00
CA ARG A 199 12.48 -16.53 27.96
C ARG A 199 11.64 -16.96 26.75
N LEU A 200 10.92 -16.04 26.10
CA LEU A 200 10.18 -16.33 24.85
C LEU A 200 11.09 -16.81 23.71
N SER A 201 12.41 -16.56 23.79
CA SER A 201 13.41 -17.09 22.85
C SER A 201 13.51 -18.62 22.87
N GLN A 202 13.08 -19.26 23.96
CA GLN A 202 13.14 -20.71 24.12
C GLN A 202 11.92 -21.42 23.53
N TYR A 203 10.88 -20.67 23.17
CA TYR A 203 9.63 -21.21 22.65
C TYR A 203 9.59 -21.04 21.13
N PRO A 204 9.55 -22.14 20.37
CA PRO A 204 9.41 -22.06 18.92
C PRO A 204 8.12 -21.37 18.53
N HIS A 205 8.25 -20.52 17.52
CA HIS A 205 7.17 -20.03 16.68
C HIS A 205 7.37 -20.63 15.27
N HIS A 206 6.45 -20.38 14.35
CA HIS A 206 6.50 -21.02 13.02
C HIS A 206 7.83 -20.75 12.29
N ARG A 207 8.31 -21.75 11.52
CA ARG A 207 9.47 -21.67 10.61
C ARG A 207 10.83 -21.32 11.24
N GLY A 208 11.05 -21.72 12.49
CA GLY A 208 12.35 -21.51 13.15
C GLY A 208 12.54 -20.09 13.67
N LYS A 209 11.49 -19.26 13.67
CA LYS A 209 11.40 -18.09 14.55
C LYS A 209 11.10 -18.55 15.96
N THR A 210 11.56 -17.80 16.95
CA THR A 210 11.12 -17.94 18.33
C THR A 210 9.90 -17.06 18.58
N ARG A 211 9.17 -17.29 19.68
CA ARG A 211 8.07 -16.39 20.07
C ARG A 211 8.60 -14.99 20.38
N LEU A 212 9.84 -14.88 20.85
CA LEU A 212 10.52 -13.59 21.04
C LEU A 212 10.71 -12.85 19.70
N ASP A 213 11.08 -13.55 18.64
CA ASP A 213 11.25 -12.94 17.31
C ASP A 213 9.92 -12.43 16.76
N HIS A 214 8.83 -13.20 16.94
CA HIS A 214 7.48 -12.82 16.55
C HIS A 214 7.02 -11.54 17.27
N VAL A 215 7.06 -11.51 18.60
CA VAL A 215 6.59 -10.34 19.36
C VAL A 215 7.43 -9.09 19.09
N LYS A 216 8.75 -9.23 18.84
CA LYS A 216 9.60 -8.12 18.43
C LYS A 216 9.21 -7.56 17.07
N GLU A 217 8.92 -8.43 16.11
CA GLU A 217 8.51 -8.03 14.77
C GLU A 217 7.14 -7.35 14.78
N VAL A 218 6.15 -7.94 15.47
CA VAL A 218 4.83 -7.33 15.66
C VAL A 218 4.97 -5.97 16.33
N ALA A 219 5.73 -5.87 17.43
CA ALA A 219 5.95 -4.61 18.13
C ALA A 219 6.56 -3.53 17.25
N TYR A 220 7.60 -3.86 16.47
CA TYR A 220 8.28 -2.90 15.61
C TYR A 220 7.37 -2.41 14.47
N LEU A 221 6.68 -3.32 13.77
CA LEU A 221 5.79 -2.95 12.67
C LEU A 221 4.57 -2.16 13.16
N SER A 222 3.98 -2.55 14.29
CA SER A 222 2.89 -1.81 14.93
C SER A 222 3.35 -0.42 15.38
N PHE A 223 4.56 -0.30 15.94
CA PHE A 223 5.13 0.98 16.32
C PHE A 223 5.33 1.91 15.13
N LEU A 224 5.86 1.42 14.00
CA LEU A 224 6.03 2.24 12.81
C LEU A 224 4.69 2.79 12.28
N LEU A 225 3.64 1.96 12.30
CA LEU A 225 2.29 2.39 11.93
C LEU A 225 1.71 3.37 12.95
N GLY A 226 1.86 3.08 14.25
CA GLY A 226 1.44 3.97 15.33
C GLY A 226 2.09 5.33 15.27
N ARG A 227 3.42 5.38 15.08
CA ARG A 227 4.20 6.60 14.91
C ARG A 227 3.70 7.42 13.73
N ARG A 228 3.41 6.78 12.59
CA ARG A 228 2.88 7.47 11.40
C ARG A 228 1.48 8.05 11.62
N LEU A 229 0.67 7.40 12.45
CA LEU A 229 -0.66 7.85 12.85
C LEU A 229 -0.66 8.74 14.10
N SER A 230 0.52 9.13 14.61
CA SER A 230 0.66 9.93 15.84
C SER A 230 -0.05 9.32 17.06
N LEU A 231 0.00 7.98 17.17
CA LEU A 231 -0.53 7.23 18.29
C LEU A 231 0.54 7.01 19.37
N ASP A 232 0.11 6.47 20.51
CA ASP A 232 0.96 6.17 21.66
C ASP A 232 1.92 5.01 21.37
N GLY A 233 3.11 5.36 20.87
CA GLY A 233 4.14 4.40 20.48
C GLY A 233 4.65 3.55 21.63
N GLU A 234 4.75 4.12 22.83
CA GLU A 234 5.22 3.38 24.02
C GLU A 234 4.23 2.28 24.40
N ALA A 235 2.94 2.61 24.49
CA ALA A 235 1.91 1.60 24.78
C ALA A 235 1.85 0.52 23.70
N ILE A 236 2.01 0.87 22.42
CA ILE A 236 2.10 -0.10 21.31
C ILE A 236 3.27 -1.05 21.54
N ILE A 237 4.47 -0.53 21.77
CA ILE A 237 5.68 -1.34 21.95
C ILE A 237 5.51 -2.27 23.15
N ARG A 238 5.15 -1.73 24.30
CA ARG A 238 4.99 -2.49 25.55
C ARG A 238 3.91 -3.56 25.42
N GLY A 239 2.71 -3.18 24.97
CA GLY A 239 1.59 -4.10 24.79
C GLY A 239 1.89 -5.21 23.76
N ALA A 240 2.51 -4.85 22.63
CA ALA A 240 2.86 -5.82 21.59
C ALA A 240 4.00 -6.77 22.02
N LEU A 241 4.98 -6.33 22.79
CA LEU A 241 6.02 -7.24 23.31
C LEU A 241 5.46 -8.27 24.32
N LEU A 242 4.31 -7.96 24.92
CA LEU A 242 3.67 -8.77 25.96
C LEU A 242 2.45 -9.56 25.46
N HIS A 243 1.97 -9.32 24.24
CA HIS A 243 0.69 -9.88 23.76
C HIS A 243 0.65 -11.40 23.75
N ASP A 244 1.82 -12.02 23.53
CA ASP A 244 2.01 -13.45 23.36
C ASP A 244 2.81 -14.09 24.51
N LEU A 245 2.73 -13.49 25.71
CA LEU A 245 3.50 -13.89 26.88
C LEU A 245 2.95 -15.17 27.53
N PHE A 246 3.19 -16.32 26.92
CA PHE A 246 2.93 -17.65 27.48
C PHE A 246 4.11 -18.60 27.25
N PHE A 247 4.14 -19.72 27.97
CA PHE A 247 5.35 -20.54 28.17
C PHE A 247 5.12 -22.04 27.89
N TYR A 248 4.33 -22.36 26.87
CA TYR A 248 4.09 -23.73 26.42
C TYR A 248 4.04 -23.80 24.89
N ASP A 249 4.16 -25.02 24.34
CA ASP A 249 3.93 -25.30 22.91
C ASP A 249 2.44 -25.53 22.68
N TRP A 250 1.77 -24.63 21.97
CA TRP A 250 0.32 -24.71 21.78
C TRP A 250 -0.14 -25.86 20.86
N LEU A 251 0.77 -26.44 20.07
CA LEU A 251 0.45 -27.60 19.21
C LEU A 251 0.43 -28.91 19.99
N ARG A 252 1.16 -28.98 21.12
CA ARG A 252 1.39 -30.21 21.88
C ARG A 252 0.87 -30.13 23.31
N GLU A 253 0.75 -28.94 23.85
CA GLU A 253 0.50 -28.65 25.26
C GLU A 253 -0.48 -27.49 25.44
N GLY A 254 -0.86 -27.23 26.68
CA GLY A 254 -1.66 -26.07 27.06
C GLY A 254 -3.17 -26.27 26.93
N PRO A 255 -3.95 -25.18 27.11
CA PRO A 255 -5.39 -25.26 27.20
C PRO A 255 -6.04 -25.50 25.84
N ARG A 256 -7.13 -26.30 25.83
CA ARG A 256 -8.02 -26.41 24.66
C ARG A 256 -8.54 -25.02 24.25
N LEU A 257 -8.79 -24.83 22.96
CA LEU A 257 -9.23 -23.55 22.37
C LEU A 257 -8.20 -22.43 22.62
N HIS A 258 -6.92 -22.73 22.40
CA HIS A 258 -5.79 -21.82 22.62
C HIS A 258 -6.04 -20.39 22.09
N GLY A 259 -6.51 -20.25 20.84
CA GLY A 259 -6.79 -18.96 20.22
C GLY A 259 -7.80 -18.08 20.98
N PHE A 260 -8.70 -18.68 21.77
CA PHE A 260 -9.70 -17.98 22.58
C PHE A 260 -9.29 -17.78 24.05
N ARG A 261 -8.07 -18.20 24.43
CA ARG A 261 -7.64 -18.22 25.83
C ARG A 261 -6.28 -17.60 26.06
N HIS A 262 -5.33 -17.72 25.13
CA HIS A 262 -3.96 -17.27 25.38
C HIS A 262 -3.85 -15.76 25.61
N HIS A 263 -4.65 -14.93 24.94
CA HIS A 263 -4.73 -13.49 25.22
C HIS A 263 -5.07 -13.18 26.71
N THR A 264 -5.81 -14.06 27.39
CA THR A 264 -6.08 -13.93 28.83
C THR A 264 -4.89 -14.40 29.68
N ILE A 265 -4.23 -15.47 29.24
CA ILE A 265 -3.05 -16.03 29.91
C ILE A 265 -1.89 -15.04 29.83
N ALA A 266 -1.64 -14.50 28.64
CA ALA A 266 -0.64 -13.47 28.38
C ALA A 266 -0.89 -12.22 29.23
N LEU A 267 -2.14 -11.73 29.30
CA LEU A 267 -2.48 -10.59 30.16
C LEU A 267 -2.18 -10.88 31.64
N ASN A 268 -2.57 -12.06 32.14
CA ASN A 268 -2.32 -12.43 33.52
C ASN A 268 -0.83 -12.60 33.83
N ASN A 269 -0.03 -13.11 32.88
CA ASN A 269 1.42 -13.19 33.03
C ASN A 269 2.06 -11.79 33.00
N ALA A 270 1.62 -10.93 32.08
CA ALA A 270 2.15 -9.56 31.95
C ALA A 270 1.92 -8.75 33.23
N ARG A 271 0.71 -8.81 33.82
CA ARG A 271 0.37 -8.16 35.10
C ARG A 271 1.24 -8.60 36.29
N ARG A 272 1.91 -9.75 36.21
CA ARG A 272 2.79 -10.25 37.28
C ARG A 272 4.21 -9.72 37.18
N ILE A 273 4.64 -9.26 36.01
CA ILE A 273 6.03 -8.90 35.74
C ILE A 273 6.24 -7.40 35.49
N THR A 274 5.17 -6.65 35.21
CA THR A 274 5.20 -5.20 35.03
C THR A 274 3.83 -4.60 35.31
N ASP A 275 3.80 -3.33 35.69
CA ASP A 275 2.59 -2.52 35.67
C ASP A 275 2.16 -2.27 34.22
N LEU A 276 0.83 -2.24 34.01
CA LEU A 276 0.21 -2.06 32.70
C LEU A 276 -0.76 -0.88 32.70
N SER A 277 -0.71 -0.07 31.65
CA SER A 277 -1.75 0.91 31.37
C SER A 277 -3.02 0.24 30.82
N GLN A 278 -4.18 0.92 30.91
CA GLN A 278 -5.44 0.41 30.34
C GLN A 278 -5.32 0.08 28.84
N LYS A 279 -4.48 0.82 28.13
CA LYS A 279 -4.24 0.63 26.69
C LYS A 279 -3.39 -0.61 26.42
N GLU A 280 -2.33 -0.82 27.20
CA GLU A 280 -1.50 -2.03 27.12
C GLU A 280 -2.29 -3.28 27.46
N GLU A 281 -3.14 -3.23 28.49
CA GLU A 281 -4.03 -4.34 28.83
C GLU A 281 -4.99 -4.67 27.68
N ASP A 282 -5.57 -3.65 27.04
CA ASP A 282 -6.47 -3.84 25.91
C ASP A 282 -5.73 -4.41 24.69
N ILE A 283 -4.52 -3.94 24.38
CA ILE A 283 -3.65 -4.50 23.33
C ILE A 283 -3.47 -6.01 23.55
N ILE A 284 -3.00 -6.40 24.74
CA ILE A 284 -2.73 -7.81 25.07
C ILE A 284 -4.04 -8.61 25.05
N LYS A 285 -5.13 -8.06 25.58
CA LYS A 285 -6.39 -8.79 25.70
C LYS A 285 -7.12 -8.98 24.37
N LYS A 286 -6.93 -8.08 23.41
CA LYS A 286 -7.74 -7.97 22.18
C LYS A 286 -6.96 -8.23 20.88
N HIS A 287 -5.67 -8.53 20.94
CA HIS A 287 -4.86 -8.76 19.73
C HIS A 287 -5.43 -9.85 18.80
N MET A 288 -6.16 -10.82 19.34
CA MET A 288 -6.82 -11.89 18.56
C MET A 288 -8.13 -11.49 17.88
N TRP A 289 -8.56 -10.22 17.91
CA TRP A 289 -9.75 -9.81 17.14
C TRP A 289 -9.51 -10.03 15.62
N PRO A 290 -10.49 -10.51 14.83
CA PRO A 290 -11.90 -10.77 15.15
C PRO A 290 -12.21 -12.15 15.74
N LEU A 291 -11.20 -13.00 16.00
CA LEU A 291 -11.42 -14.31 16.66
C LEU A 291 -11.99 -14.10 18.07
N THR A 292 -11.45 -13.15 18.83
CA THR A 292 -12.11 -12.68 20.06
C THR A 292 -13.20 -11.67 19.69
N LEU A 293 -14.47 -12.01 19.94
CA LEU A 293 -15.63 -11.24 19.46
C LEU A 293 -15.70 -9.78 19.93
N VAL A 294 -15.09 -9.46 21.07
CA VAL A 294 -15.11 -8.10 21.61
C VAL A 294 -14.02 -7.28 20.91
N PRO A 295 -14.36 -6.19 20.20
CA PRO A 295 -13.40 -5.42 19.44
C PRO A 295 -12.40 -4.67 20.33
N PRO A 296 -11.22 -4.30 19.77
CA PRO A 296 -10.26 -3.42 20.42
C PRO A 296 -10.88 -2.06 20.76
N ARG A 297 -10.58 -1.52 21.96
CA ARG A 297 -11.10 -0.21 22.40
C ARG A 297 -10.26 0.94 21.85
N TYR A 298 -8.96 0.72 21.70
CA TYR A 298 -8.00 1.74 21.28
C TYR A 298 -7.50 1.48 19.84
N PRO A 299 -7.20 2.53 19.06
CA PRO A 299 -6.56 2.38 17.74
C PRO A 299 -5.25 1.59 17.79
N GLU A 300 -4.46 1.76 18.86
CA GLU A 300 -3.23 1.04 19.12
C GLU A 300 -3.46 -0.48 19.20
N SER A 301 -4.51 -0.89 19.93
CA SER A 301 -4.93 -2.28 20.04
C SER A 301 -5.36 -2.86 18.69
N LEU A 302 -6.07 -2.09 17.86
CA LEU A 302 -6.46 -2.50 16.52
C LEU A 302 -5.23 -2.69 15.61
N ILE A 303 -4.25 -1.78 15.67
CA ILE A 303 -3.01 -1.90 14.90
C ILE A 303 -2.24 -3.15 15.28
N VAL A 304 -2.07 -3.42 16.57
CA VAL A 304 -1.35 -4.62 17.03
C VAL A 304 -2.08 -5.88 16.58
N SER A 305 -3.41 -5.91 16.69
CA SER A 305 -4.23 -7.04 16.23
C SER A 305 -4.09 -7.33 14.72
N LEU A 306 -4.14 -6.29 13.88
CA LEU A 306 -3.99 -6.43 12.43
C LEU A 306 -2.57 -6.85 12.05
N VAL A 307 -1.56 -6.23 12.66
CA VAL A 307 -0.14 -6.54 12.38
C VAL A 307 0.21 -7.96 12.82
N ASP A 308 -0.25 -8.39 14.00
CA ASP A 308 -0.08 -9.76 14.48
C ASP A 308 -0.69 -10.77 13.51
N THR A 309 -1.94 -10.54 13.08
CA THR A 309 -2.61 -11.38 12.09
C THR A 309 -1.82 -11.45 10.77
N CYS A 310 -1.29 -10.33 10.29
CA CYS A 310 -0.47 -10.28 9.07
C CYS A 310 0.86 -11.04 9.24
N CYS A 311 1.55 -10.84 10.37
CA CYS A 311 2.83 -11.50 10.67
C CYS A 311 2.64 -13.01 10.78
N SER A 312 1.66 -13.43 11.58
CA SER A 312 1.27 -14.83 11.73
C SER A 312 0.92 -15.45 10.38
N THR A 313 0.05 -14.82 9.58
CA THR A 313 -0.33 -15.33 8.25
C THR A 313 0.88 -15.47 7.31
N ARG A 314 1.77 -14.49 7.29
CA ARG A 314 3.00 -14.54 6.48
C ARG A 314 3.93 -15.67 6.94
N ASP A 315 3.99 -15.93 8.23
CA ASP A 315 4.78 -17.02 8.79
C ASP A 315 4.20 -18.40 8.44
N TYR A 316 2.90 -18.49 8.09
CA TYR A 316 2.25 -19.67 7.53
C TYR A 316 2.39 -19.84 6.00
N LEU A 317 2.52 -18.76 5.21
CA LEU A 317 2.54 -18.81 3.73
C LEU A 317 3.92 -19.19 3.14
N PRO A 318 4.09 -20.29 2.39
CA PRO A 318 5.40 -20.76 1.95
C PRO A 318 6.11 -19.73 1.07
N LEU A 319 7.17 -19.12 1.58
CA LEU A 319 8.08 -18.32 0.76
C LEU A 319 9.11 -19.26 0.14
N ASN A 320 9.12 -19.33 -1.19
CA ASN A 320 10.19 -19.97 -1.94
C ASN A 320 11.52 -19.34 -1.53
N LYS A 321 12.35 -20.12 -0.83
CA LYS A 321 13.63 -19.71 -0.28
C LYS A 321 14.58 -19.35 -1.43
N LYS A 322 14.64 -18.08 -1.84
CA LYS A 322 15.81 -17.60 -2.58
C LYS A 322 16.99 -17.67 -1.62
N ARG A 323 17.95 -18.54 -1.93
CA ARG A 323 19.27 -18.58 -1.29
C ARG A 323 19.89 -17.19 -1.37
N GLU A 324 19.94 -16.47 -0.25
CA GLU A 324 20.91 -15.41 -0.08
C GLU A 324 22.24 -16.07 0.30
N THR A 325 23.18 -16.03 -0.65
CA THR A 325 24.60 -16.30 -0.43
C THR A 325 25.14 -15.30 0.59
N GLY A 326 25.90 -15.83 1.55
CA GLY A 326 26.39 -15.13 2.73
C GLY A 326 26.95 -13.73 2.49
N LYS A 327 26.44 -12.78 3.27
CA LYS A 327 27.25 -11.68 3.79
C LYS A 327 27.19 -11.74 5.31
N THR A 328 28.37 -11.88 5.87
CA THR A 328 28.74 -11.93 7.27
C THR A 328 28.04 -10.82 8.06
N THR A 329 27.37 -11.22 9.13
CA THR A 329 26.84 -10.35 10.17
C THR A 329 28.01 -9.72 10.94
N ASP A 330 28.15 -8.40 10.88
CA ASP A 330 28.89 -7.67 11.90
C ASP A 330 28.13 -7.80 13.21
N ARG A 331 28.74 -8.51 14.16
CA ARG A 331 28.36 -8.50 15.57
C ARG A 331 28.65 -7.12 16.13
N TYR A 332 27.65 -6.54 16.78
CA TYR A 332 27.82 -5.35 17.60
C TYR A 332 28.49 -5.77 18.92
N ASP A 333 29.82 -5.67 18.98
CA ASP A 333 30.58 -5.76 20.21
C ASP A 333 30.64 -4.36 20.85
N GLY A 334 30.23 -4.25 22.12
CA GLY A 334 30.21 -3.00 22.87
C GLY A 334 31.60 -2.39 23.10
N PRO A 335 31.68 -1.11 23.53
CA PRO A 335 32.96 -0.40 23.62
C PRO A 335 33.85 -0.98 24.72
N ALA A 336 35.06 -1.39 24.33
CA ALA A 336 36.13 -1.79 25.23
C ALA A 336 36.66 -0.59 26.03
N ALA A 337 37.02 -0.88 27.28
CA ALA A 337 37.53 0.07 28.26
C ALA A 337 38.76 0.83 27.77
N GLY A 338 38.83 2.11 28.14
CA GLY A 338 39.88 3.04 27.76
C GLY A 338 41.28 2.63 28.21
N GLU A 339 42.24 2.83 27.31
CA GLU A 339 43.66 2.81 27.59
C GLU A 339 44.21 4.24 27.48
N LYS A 340 45.04 4.58 28.46
CA LYS A 340 45.56 5.92 28.75
C LYS A 340 46.54 6.41 27.68
N LEU A 341 46.46 7.71 27.39
CA LEU A 341 47.56 8.48 26.80
C LEU A 341 48.79 8.43 27.73
N ILE A 342 49.91 7.91 27.23
CA ILE A 342 51.20 8.64 27.09
C ILE A 342 51.77 8.25 25.73
#